data_AF-A0A926H2C7-F1
#
_entry.id   AF-A0A926H2C7-F1
#
_cell.length_a   1.000
_cell.length_b   1.000
_cell.length_c   1.000
_cell.angle_alpha   90.00
_cell.angle_beta   90.00
_cell.angle_gamma   90.00
#
_symmetry.space_group_name_H-M   'P 1'
#
loop_
_entity.id
_entity.type
_entity.pdbx_description
1 polymer ?
#
loop_
_entity_poly.entity_id
_entity_poly.type
_entity_poly.pdbx_seq_one_letter_code
_entity_poly.pdbx_strand_id
1 'polypeptide(L)'
;MLLAALTACAAAQPTIRDTSYAKPAPQLDVRPLVFGALFSPTFAQHVTSFTVKSESEDCGTYGSASQFAINVDAFALWRIPTMPRWWLAGRVGYRNLDAHLISDETQRPFENQFENRVTLGTMVTRYDVRRRGLSLALGAEYEPIDAVRIGFAPTLTFASAAVATQTDSLISPREARFSETQSWTRPFKGGTVVDFNNVVFGVEITAGTMFPMGDRIAAYPSIRAGASLTSHASNVSWRTFSASVSLGLGFDAGSRDTIPFIAAEVVPVARKPYLRATIIARGVDENGNEYLDPIIEIEETPWLELVPILPYMFFDSAASTIASRYELVDDPESALQFSVDSLLNISPLDVHWQTLNVIGERLREHPSAKGTITGTGSTDESPRDHPSLRLDRAEIARRYLATIWGIDRSRLSIVNAGTPNVPSAEDSAEGRAENRRIEFAFDDSRILEPVTIRRMASIASPPAVRFTKEIVSDSAIAEWSLAVVQGQKELLRFEGSGDEESLKQNKLWSLADLRINRDLTEIRYRLDVRDVTGQTTAADGRFRVIQRPRRTAGDSLRMVPTLVEHFLVGFNYNSAELLPAHRQRIDEIARTIL
;
A
#
# COMPACT_ATOMS: atom_id res chain seq x y z
N MET A 1 35.03 -3.69 -6.58
CA MET A 1 33.98 -2.73 -6.18
C MET A 1 33.02 -2.34 -7.31
N LEU A 2 32.99 -3.07 -8.43
CA LEU A 2 31.95 -2.93 -9.49
C LEU A 2 31.02 -4.17 -9.58
N LEU A 3 31.17 -5.13 -8.67
CA LEU A 3 30.38 -6.38 -8.66
C LEU A 3 29.32 -6.42 -7.54
N ALA A 4 29.13 -5.32 -6.80
CA ALA A 4 28.23 -5.24 -5.65
C ALA A 4 26.94 -4.41 -5.91
N ALA A 5 26.77 -3.84 -7.11
CA ALA A 5 25.60 -3.04 -7.47
C ALA A 5 24.53 -3.82 -8.27
N LEU A 6 24.78 -5.09 -8.60
CA LEU A 6 23.88 -5.93 -9.42
C LEU A 6 23.08 -6.97 -8.62
N THR A 7 23.24 -7.02 -7.31
CA THR A 7 22.62 -8.04 -6.42
C THR A 7 21.49 -7.51 -5.52
N ALA A 8 20.88 -6.37 -5.85
CA ALA A 8 19.75 -5.81 -5.08
C ALA A 8 18.36 -5.96 -5.75
N CYS A 9 18.27 -6.61 -6.91
CA CYS A 9 17.01 -6.76 -7.66
C CYS A 9 16.76 -8.22 -8.07
N ALA A 10 16.87 -9.15 -7.12
CA ALA A 10 16.61 -10.56 -7.36
C ALA A 10 16.12 -11.25 -6.08
N ALA A 11 14.93 -10.89 -5.60
CA ALA A 11 14.18 -11.71 -4.64
C ALA A 11 12.70 -11.32 -4.63
N ALA A 12 11.91 -11.85 -5.57
CA ALA A 12 10.50 -12.17 -5.35
C ALA A 12 10.04 -13.19 -6.41
N GLN A 13 9.77 -14.41 -5.98
CA GLN A 13 9.23 -15.50 -6.82
C GLN A 13 7.80 -15.19 -7.30
N PRO A 14 7.40 -15.72 -8.48
CA PRO A 14 6.04 -15.57 -8.98
C PRO A 14 5.14 -16.69 -8.43
N THR A 15 4.02 -16.31 -7.80
CA THR A 15 2.91 -17.25 -7.57
C THR A 15 1.85 -17.09 -8.65
N ILE A 16 1.63 -18.21 -9.32
CA ILE A 16 0.73 -18.52 -10.42
C ILE A 16 -0.70 -18.04 -10.12
N ARG A 17 -1.35 -17.38 -11.09
CA ARG A 17 -2.81 -17.39 -11.21
C ARG A 17 -3.27 -17.68 -12.62
N ASP A 18 -4.22 -18.61 -12.63
CA ASP A 18 -4.77 -19.32 -13.76
C ASP A 18 -5.76 -18.48 -14.56
N THR A 19 -5.92 -18.95 -15.78
CA THR A 19 -6.55 -18.38 -16.97
C THR A 19 -8.08 -18.53 -17.03
N SER A 20 -8.64 -17.85 -18.05
CA SER A 20 -9.99 -17.93 -18.65
C SER A 20 -11.00 -16.90 -18.10
N TYR A 21 -11.63 -16.02 -18.89
CA TYR A 21 -12.10 -16.16 -20.27
C TYR A 21 -11.75 -14.96 -21.19
N ALA A 22 -11.20 -15.33 -22.34
CA ALA A 22 -11.20 -14.72 -23.67
C ALA A 22 -11.65 -13.23 -23.83
N LYS A 23 -10.66 -12.34 -23.77
CA LYS A 23 -10.63 -11.09 -24.52
C LYS A 23 -10.71 -11.42 -26.03
N PRO A 24 -11.49 -10.70 -26.87
CA PRO A 24 -11.08 -10.54 -28.25
C PRO A 24 -9.67 -9.94 -28.20
N ALA A 25 -8.75 -10.54 -28.95
CA ALA A 25 -7.35 -10.13 -28.99
C ALA A 25 -7.27 -8.60 -29.03
N PRO A 26 -6.39 -7.95 -28.23
CA PRO A 26 -6.09 -6.55 -28.45
C PRO A 26 -5.74 -6.46 -29.93
N GLN A 27 -6.50 -5.66 -30.69
CA GLN A 27 -6.15 -5.33 -32.05
C GLN A 27 -4.79 -4.66 -31.92
N LEU A 28 -3.76 -5.48 -32.12
CA LEU A 28 -2.38 -5.13 -31.90
C LEU A 28 -2.16 -4.01 -32.91
N ASP A 29 -1.93 -2.80 -32.43
CA ASP A 29 -1.63 -1.64 -33.26
C ASP A 29 -0.23 -1.87 -33.85
N VAL A 30 -0.16 -2.78 -34.84
CA VAL A 30 1.09 -3.30 -35.40
C VAL A 30 1.49 -2.37 -36.51
N ARG A 31 2.20 -1.33 -36.14
CA ARG A 31 2.84 -0.52 -37.14
C ARG A 31 4.13 -1.20 -37.57
N PRO A 32 4.23 -1.63 -38.84
CA PRO A 32 5.23 -2.62 -39.22
C PRO A 32 6.62 -2.02 -39.37
N LEU A 33 6.75 -0.71 -39.59
CA LEU A 33 8.01 -0.08 -39.99
C LEU A 33 8.20 1.28 -39.32
N VAL A 34 9.31 1.41 -38.59
CA VAL A 34 9.79 2.67 -38.02
C VAL A 34 11.10 3.02 -38.68
N PHE A 35 11.31 4.29 -39.03
CA PHE A 35 12.63 4.80 -39.40
C PHE A 35 12.94 6.10 -38.67
N GLY A 36 14.22 6.40 -38.46
CA GLY A 36 14.59 7.59 -37.71
C GLY A 36 16.07 7.87 -37.68
N ALA A 37 16.45 8.80 -36.82
CA ALA A 37 17.84 9.15 -36.55
C ALA A 37 18.17 8.94 -35.06
N LEU A 38 19.38 8.48 -34.77
CA LEU A 38 19.94 8.31 -33.44
C LEU A 38 21.18 9.18 -33.29
N PHE A 39 21.21 9.96 -32.22
CA PHE A 39 22.39 10.70 -31.77
C PHE A 39 23.06 9.93 -30.64
N SER A 40 24.35 9.60 -30.80
CA SER A 40 25.04 8.63 -29.93
C SER A 40 26.42 9.13 -29.48
N PRO A 41 26.50 9.90 -28.38
CA PRO A 41 27.73 10.05 -27.60
C PRO A 41 28.33 8.68 -27.30
N THR A 42 29.58 8.49 -27.70
CA THR A 42 30.27 7.21 -27.68
C THR A 42 31.65 7.37 -27.05
N PHE A 43 31.93 6.53 -26.07
CA PHE A 43 33.27 6.30 -25.57
C PHE A 43 33.83 5.04 -26.22
N ALA A 44 35.05 5.10 -26.75
CA ALA A 44 35.73 3.96 -27.35
C ALA A 44 37.12 3.77 -26.73
N GLN A 45 37.44 2.53 -26.38
CA GLN A 45 38.75 2.08 -25.94
C GLN A 45 39.45 1.41 -27.12
N HIS A 46 40.54 2.01 -27.60
CA HIS A 46 41.47 1.40 -28.54
C HIS A 46 42.44 0.52 -27.73
N VAL A 47 42.51 -0.76 -28.09
CA VAL A 47 43.42 -1.74 -27.50
C VAL A 47 44.37 -2.18 -28.60
N THR A 48 45.64 -1.84 -28.43
CA THR A 48 46.68 -2.16 -29.40
C THR A 48 47.99 -2.51 -28.69
N SER A 49 48.91 -3.13 -29.41
CA SER A 49 50.27 -3.37 -28.98
C SER A 49 51.18 -3.43 -30.21
N PHE A 50 51.94 -2.36 -30.43
CA PHE A 50 53.00 -2.35 -31.42
C PHE A 50 54.12 -1.39 -31.03
N THR A 51 55.34 -1.76 -31.40
CA THR A 51 56.57 -1.04 -31.07
C THR A 51 56.74 0.19 -31.94
N VAL A 52 57.25 1.28 -31.36
CA VAL A 52 57.73 2.48 -32.04
C VAL A 52 59.13 2.20 -32.55
N LYS A 53 59.35 2.21 -33.86
CA LYS A 53 60.69 2.02 -34.44
C LYS A 53 61.20 3.31 -35.07
N SER A 54 62.39 3.74 -34.65
CA SER A 54 63.24 4.68 -35.38
C SER A 54 64.47 3.93 -35.84
N GLU A 55 64.60 3.72 -37.16
CA GLU A 55 65.69 2.93 -37.78
C GLU A 55 65.84 1.52 -37.15
N SER A 56 66.70 1.38 -36.14
CA SER A 56 67.01 0.13 -35.42
C SER A 56 66.79 0.21 -33.88
N GLU A 57 66.37 1.35 -33.35
CA GLU A 57 66.15 1.55 -31.90
C GLU A 57 64.66 1.34 -31.52
N ASP A 58 64.46 0.59 -30.42
CA ASP A 58 63.14 0.43 -29.79
C ASP A 58 62.80 1.69 -28.99
N CYS A 59 61.84 2.46 -29.49
CA CYS A 59 61.41 3.73 -28.92
C CYS A 59 60.19 3.59 -27.99
N GLY A 60 59.84 2.37 -27.57
CA GLY A 60 58.74 2.06 -26.67
C GLY A 60 57.57 1.38 -27.38
N THR A 61 56.50 1.05 -26.65
CA THR A 61 55.30 0.42 -27.23
C THR A 61 54.06 1.27 -27.05
N TYR A 62 53.17 1.27 -28.04
CA TYR A 62 51.84 1.85 -27.88
C TYR A 62 50.93 0.87 -27.15
N GLY A 63 50.33 1.33 -26.05
CA GLY A 63 49.33 0.60 -25.29
C GLY A 63 47.89 0.93 -25.71
N SER A 64 47.02 1.22 -24.74
CA SER A 64 45.62 1.58 -25.00
C SER A 64 45.39 3.09 -25.09
N ALA A 65 44.39 3.50 -25.87
CA ALA A 65 43.89 4.88 -25.88
C ALA A 65 42.38 4.93 -25.71
N SER A 66 41.89 6.01 -25.11
CA SER A 66 40.47 6.33 -25.02
C SER A 66 40.09 7.42 -26.00
N GLN A 67 38.94 7.28 -26.64
CA GLN A 67 38.37 8.23 -27.58
C GLN A 67 36.94 8.56 -27.15
N PHE A 68 36.57 9.84 -27.20
CA PHE A 68 35.18 10.26 -27.15
C PHE A 68 34.76 10.78 -28.52
N ALA A 69 33.60 10.34 -29.00
CA ALA A 69 33.06 10.70 -30.30
C ALA A 69 31.55 10.86 -30.23
N ILE A 70 31.02 11.72 -31.09
CA ILE A 70 29.58 11.83 -31.33
C ILE A 70 29.30 11.13 -32.65
N ASN A 71 28.54 10.04 -32.58
CA ASN A 71 28.12 9.27 -33.74
C ASN A 71 26.65 9.55 -34.06
N VAL A 72 26.30 9.49 -35.35
CA VAL A 72 24.93 9.67 -35.82
C VAL A 72 24.56 8.48 -36.70
N ASP A 73 23.43 7.83 -36.40
CA ASP A 73 22.88 6.73 -37.19
C ASP A 73 21.52 7.13 -37.78
N ALA A 74 21.25 6.76 -39.02
CA ALA A 74 19.90 6.48 -39.47
C ALA A 74 19.55 5.04 -39.08
N PHE A 75 18.33 4.80 -38.62
CA PHE A 75 17.86 3.47 -38.25
C PHE A 75 16.52 3.13 -38.89
N ALA A 76 16.28 1.85 -39.08
CA ALA A 76 15.00 1.28 -39.47
C ALA A 76 14.71 0.05 -38.61
N LEU A 77 13.48 -0.07 -38.12
CA LEU A 77 13.00 -1.19 -37.34
C LEU A 77 11.76 -1.75 -38.04
N TRP A 78 11.80 -3.02 -38.37
CA TRP A 78 10.71 -3.72 -39.00
C TRP A 78 10.21 -4.84 -38.09
N ARG A 79 8.95 -4.78 -37.68
CA ARG A 79 8.35 -5.80 -36.83
C ARG A 79 8.00 -7.01 -37.67
N ILE A 80 8.52 -8.19 -37.28
CA ILE A 80 8.30 -9.42 -38.05
C ILE A 80 6.83 -9.86 -37.85
N PRO A 81 5.99 -9.90 -38.90
CA PRO A 81 4.56 -10.18 -38.74
C PRO A 81 4.24 -11.54 -38.11
N THR A 82 5.07 -12.56 -38.38
CA THR A 82 4.92 -13.91 -37.84
C THR A 82 5.50 -14.07 -36.43
N MET A 83 6.26 -13.10 -35.93
CA MET A 83 6.96 -13.14 -34.65
C MET A 83 6.84 -11.78 -33.96
N PRO A 84 5.69 -11.46 -33.32
CA PRO A 84 5.34 -10.09 -32.94
C PRO A 84 6.22 -9.48 -31.83
N ARG A 85 7.11 -10.26 -31.20
CA ARG A 85 8.09 -9.78 -30.20
C ARG A 85 9.48 -9.58 -30.79
N TRP A 86 9.65 -9.87 -32.08
CA TRP A 86 10.91 -9.77 -32.80
C TRP A 86 10.86 -8.66 -33.85
N TRP A 87 11.93 -7.91 -33.89
CA TRP A 87 12.14 -6.80 -34.80
C TRP A 87 13.42 -7.03 -35.58
N LEU A 88 13.36 -6.87 -36.90
CA LEU A 88 14.56 -6.71 -37.71
C LEU A 88 15.03 -5.26 -37.56
N ALA A 89 16.28 -5.06 -37.17
CA ALA A 89 16.85 -3.74 -36.95
C ALA A 89 18.01 -3.49 -37.92
N GLY A 90 17.89 -2.41 -38.68
CA GLY A 90 18.94 -1.91 -39.56
C GLY A 90 19.43 -0.54 -39.12
N ARG A 91 20.75 -0.32 -39.17
CA ARG A 91 21.37 0.98 -38.91
C ARG A 91 22.47 1.28 -39.92
N VAL A 92 22.54 2.54 -40.33
CA VAL A 92 23.60 3.10 -41.14
C VAL A 92 24.05 4.39 -40.47
N GLY A 93 25.33 4.52 -40.15
CA GLY A 93 25.78 5.71 -39.44
C GLY A 93 27.23 6.08 -39.62
N TYR A 94 27.49 7.36 -39.42
CA TYR A 94 28.83 7.92 -39.44
C TYR A 94 29.57 7.57 -38.16
N ARG A 95 30.87 7.28 -38.28
CA ARG A 95 31.77 6.95 -37.18
C ARG A 95 32.98 7.86 -37.22
N ASN A 96 33.29 8.48 -36.08
CA ASN A 96 34.62 9.02 -35.86
C ASN A 96 35.53 7.91 -35.31
N LEU A 97 36.62 7.62 -36.01
CA LEU A 97 37.59 6.56 -35.68
C LEU A 97 38.96 7.15 -35.30
N ASP A 98 39.00 8.42 -34.90
CA ASP A 98 40.21 9.08 -34.42
C ASP A 98 40.83 8.34 -33.23
N ALA A 99 42.15 8.34 -33.16
CA ALA A 99 42.85 7.74 -32.04
C ALA A 99 44.08 8.55 -31.65
N HIS A 100 44.33 8.62 -30.35
CA HIS A 100 45.45 9.34 -29.76
C HIS A 100 46.22 8.38 -28.86
N LEU A 101 47.22 7.69 -29.42
CA LEU A 101 48.05 6.74 -28.68
C LEU A 101 49.30 7.43 -28.16
N ILE A 102 49.73 7.03 -26.96
CA ILE A 102 50.98 7.50 -26.35
C ILE A 102 51.81 6.25 -26.05
N SER A 103 53.08 6.26 -26.43
CA SER A 103 54.00 5.17 -26.11
C SER A 103 54.38 5.17 -24.63
N ASP A 104 54.94 4.06 -24.17
CA ASP A 104 55.68 4.04 -22.90
C ASP A 104 56.83 5.06 -22.89
N GLU A 105 57.21 5.49 -21.69
CA GLU A 105 58.37 6.36 -21.48
C GLU A 105 59.67 5.62 -21.79
N THR A 106 60.49 6.20 -22.66
CA THR A 106 61.81 5.66 -23.02
C THR A 106 62.89 6.71 -22.87
N GLN A 107 64.07 6.29 -22.37
CA GLN A 107 65.26 7.15 -22.32
C GLN A 107 65.90 7.17 -23.71
N ARG A 108 65.93 8.34 -24.34
CA ARG A 108 66.44 8.51 -25.70
C ARG A 108 67.40 9.70 -25.78
N PRO A 109 68.45 9.62 -26.62
CA PRO A 109 69.33 10.75 -26.86
C PRO A 109 68.59 11.89 -27.58
N PHE A 110 68.82 13.12 -27.15
CA PHE A 110 68.43 14.34 -27.88
C PHE A 110 69.46 15.45 -27.72
N GLU A 111 69.43 16.37 -28.68
CA GLU A 111 70.21 17.59 -28.64
C GLU A 111 69.39 18.70 -27.95
N ASN A 112 69.96 19.26 -26.91
CA ASN A 112 69.37 20.28 -26.04
C ASN A 112 69.59 21.68 -26.65
N GLN A 113 68.70 22.65 -26.40
CA GLN A 113 68.86 24.03 -26.85
C GLN A 113 70.06 24.77 -26.22
N PHE A 114 70.56 24.34 -25.06
CA PHE A 114 71.64 25.00 -24.33
C PHE A 114 73.04 24.52 -24.71
N GLU A 115 73.16 23.27 -25.16
CA GLU A 115 74.44 22.63 -25.46
C GLU A 115 74.30 21.93 -26.83
N ASN A 116 75.22 22.16 -27.77
CA ASN A 116 75.37 21.34 -29.00
C ASN A 116 75.90 19.92 -28.66
N ARG A 117 75.36 19.32 -27.60
CA ARG A 117 75.71 18.01 -27.08
C ARG A 117 74.46 17.16 -26.95
N VAL A 118 74.61 15.90 -27.33
CA VAL A 118 73.58 14.88 -27.16
C VAL A 118 73.53 14.48 -25.70
N THR A 119 72.35 14.57 -25.08
CA THR A 119 72.06 14.16 -23.71
C THR A 119 70.92 13.16 -23.68
N LEU A 120 70.78 12.38 -22.61
CA LEU A 120 69.65 11.46 -22.44
C LEU A 120 68.44 12.21 -21.88
N GLY A 121 67.28 12.04 -22.52
CA GLY A 121 66.01 12.56 -22.06
C GLY A 121 64.96 11.46 -22.00
N THR A 122 64.00 11.60 -21.08
CA THR A 122 62.82 10.73 -21.01
C THR A 122 61.78 11.25 -21.98
N MET A 123 61.33 10.42 -22.92
CA MET A 123 60.41 10.84 -23.98
C MET A 123 59.28 9.84 -24.18
N VAL A 124 58.14 10.35 -24.61
CA VAL A 124 57.04 9.57 -25.16
C VAL A 124 56.80 9.97 -26.61
N THR A 125 56.38 9.02 -27.43
CA THR A 125 55.95 9.27 -28.81
C THR A 125 54.44 9.22 -28.86
N ARG A 126 53.82 10.27 -29.41
CA ARG A 126 52.38 10.32 -29.66
C ARG A 126 52.07 9.88 -31.09
N TYR A 127 51.03 9.07 -31.25
CA TYR A 127 50.49 8.67 -32.55
C TYR A 127 49.05 9.14 -32.67
N ASP A 128 48.86 10.18 -33.47
CA ASP A 128 47.57 10.80 -33.72
C ASP A 128 47.04 10.32 -35.06
N VAL A 129 45.92 9.59 -35.03
CA VAL A 129 45.25 9.07 -36.21
C VAL A 129 43.97 9.86 -36.43
N ARG A 130 43.81 10.37 -37.65
CA ARG A 130 42.57 10.95 -38.13
C ARG A 130 41.90 10.04 -39.14
N ARG A 131 40.71 9.55 -38.80
CA ARG A 131 39.97 8.60 -39.65
C ARG A 131 38.47 8.68 -39.44
N ARG A 132 37.72 8.51 -40.53
CA ARG A 132 36.25 8.47 -40.51
C ARG A 132 35.75 7.16 -41.08
N GLY A 133 34.53 6.78 -40.74
CA GLY A 133 33.93 5.58 -41.30
C GLY A 133 32.42 5.67 -41.43
N LEU A 134 31.88 4.78 -42.25
CA LEU A 134 30.46 4.50 -42.38
C LEU A 134 30.22 3.09 -41.83
N SER A 135 29.35 2.96 -40.84
CA SER A 135 29.00 1.68 -40.21
C SER A 135 27.63 1.23 -40.69
N LEU A 136 27.54 -0.03 -41.10
CA LEU A 136 26.30 -0.75 -41.34
C LEU A 136 26.09 -1.75 -40.21
N ALA A 137 24.87 -1.87 -39.71
CA ALA A 137 24.49 -2.91 -38.76
C ALA A 137 23.13 -3.47 -39.14
N LEU A 138 23.04 -4.80 -39.22
CA LEU A 138 21.81 -5.51 -39.53
C LEU A 138 21.65 -6.63 -38.50
N GLY A 139 20.62 -6.55 -37.68
CA GLY A 139 20.44 -7.45 -36.55
C GLY A 139 18.98 -7.62 -36.19
N ALA A 140 18.76 -8.18 -35.00
CA ALA A 140 17.43 -8.40 -34.47
C ALA A 140 17.32 -7.83 -33.06
N GLU A 141 16.14 -7.31 -32.72
CA GLU A 141 15.77 -6.90 -31.37
C GLU A 141 14.59 -7.74 -30.86
N TYR A 142 14.70 -8.20 -29.63
CA TYR A 142 13.65 -8.93 -28.91
C TYR A 142 13.02 -8.01 -27.86
N GLU A 143 11.69 -8.08 -27.76
CA GLU A 143 10.87 -7.27 -26.85
C GLU A 143 10.37 -8.14 -25.67
N PRO A 144 11.15 -8.30 -24.57
CA PRO A 144 10.80 -9.16 -23.44
C PRO A 144 9.64 -8.64 -22.58
N ILE A 145 9.39 -7.34 -22.61
CA ILE A 145 8.23 -6.65 -22.04
C ILE A 145 7.89 -5.49 -22.98
N ASP A 146 6.64 -5.03 -22.96
CA ASP A 146 6.17 -4.00 -23.88
C ASP A 146 7.07 -2.75 -23.87
N ALA A 147 7.40 -2.26 -25.07
CA ALA A 147 8.25 -1.10 -25.36
C ALA A 147 9.75 -1.23 -25.02
N VAL A 148 10.19 -2.24 -24.26
CA VAL A 148 11.62 -2.49 -23.97
C VAL A 148 12.19 -3.47 -24.97
N ARG A 149 13.26 -3.09 -25.67
CA ARG A 149 13.92 -3.93 -26.68
C ARG A 149 15.38 -4.19 -26.35
N ILE A 150 15.81 -5.42 -26.58
CA ILE A 150 17.21 -5.86 -26.45
C ILE A 150 17.66 -6.40 -27.80
N GLY A 151 18.71 -5.82 -28.35
CA GLY A 151 19.19 -6.10 -29.70
C GLY A 151 20.57 -6.70 -29.77
N PHE A 152 20.82 -7.47 -30.82
CA PHE A 152 22.14 -7.88 -31.26
C PHE A 152 22.28 -7.64 -32.76
N ALA A 153 23.38 -7.03 -33.18
CA ALA A 153 23.68 -6.82 -34.60
C ALA A 153 25.18 -7.03 -34.89
N PRO A 154 25.56 -7.86 -35.89
CA PRO A 154 26.85 -7.74 -36.53
C PRO A 154 26.99 -6.37 -37.22
N THR A 155 28.21 -5.85 -37.23
CA THR A 155 28.53 -4.55 -37.82
C THR A 155 29.64 -4.66 -38.85
N LEU A 156 29.51 -3.87 -39.91
CA LEU A 156 30.53 -3.66 -40.94
C LEU A 156 30.85 -2.18 -41.01
N THR A 157 32.07 -1.80 -40.63
CA THR A 157 32.54 -0.42 -40.71
C THR A 157 33.48 -0.24 -41.89
N PHE A 158 33.07 0.57 -42.86
CA PHE A 158 33.87 1.01 -44.01
C PHE A 158 34.59 2.29 -43.64
N ALA A 159 35.90 2.21 -43.42
CA ALA A 159 36.70 3.31 -42.94
C ALA A 159 37.50 3.96 -44.09
N SER A 160 37.63 5.27 -44.05
CA SER A 160 38.41 6.06 -45.02
C SER A 160 39.91 5.75 -44.91
N ALA A 161 40.70 6.28 -45.84
CA ALA A 161 42.14 6.39 -45.61
C ALA A 161 42.40 7.11 -44.28
N ALA A 162 43.40 6.63 -43.54
CA ALA A 162 43.83 7.23 -42.28
C ALA A 162 44.95 8.25 -42.55
N VAL A 163 44.90 9.38 -41.86
CA VAL A 163 46.04 10.31 -41.79
C VAL A 163 46.64 10.16 -40.41
N ALA A 164 47.89 9.71 -40.32
CA ALA A 164 48.55 9.47 -39.04
C ALA A 164 49.82 10.29 -38.92
N THR A 165 50.04 10.87 -37.75
CA THR A 165 51.24 11.67 -37.43
C THR A 165 51.90 11.16 -36.16
N GLN A 166 53.24 11.08 -36.16
CA GLN A 166 54.04 10.74 -34.99
C GLN A 166 54.81 11.96 -34.49
N THR A 167 54.70 12.24 -33.19
CA THR A 167 55.36 13.37 -32.54
C THR A 167 56.06 12.92 -31.28
N ASP A 168 57.35 13.16 -31.17
CA ASP A 168 58.09 12.96 -29.91
C ASP A 168 57.80 14.10 -28.94
N SER A 169 57.75 13.76 -27.65
CA SER A 169 57.55 14.71 -26.56
C SER A 169 58.51 14.42 -25.43
N LEU A 170 59.30 15.43 -25.09
CA LEU A 170 60.26 15.39 -23.99
C LEU A 170 59.53 15.59 -22.65
N ILE A 171 59.65 14.62 -21.75
CA ILE A 171 59.06 14.61 -20.41
C ILE A 171 60.08 15.10 -19.36
N SER A 172 61.35 14.72 -19.52
CA SER A 172 62.44 15.08 -18.62
C SER A 172 63.77 15.18 -19.37
N PRO A 173 64.66 16.15 -19.04
CA PRO A 173 64.51 17.18 -18.01
C PRO A 173 63.55 18.32 -18.42
N ARG A 174 62.87 18.91 -17.42
CA ARG A 174 61.81 19.94 -17.60
C ARG A 174 62.34 21.34 -17.95
N GLU A 175 63.64 21.49 -18.06
CA GLU A 175 64.30 22.72 -18.47
C GLU A 175 64.77 22.65 -19.94
N ALA A 176 64.89 21.45 -20.49
CA ALA A 176 65.39 21.24 -21.85
C ALA A 176 64.28 21.34 -22.92
N ARG A 177 64.66 21.50 -24.17
CA ARG A 177 63.86 21.58 -25.39
C ARG A 177 64.69 20.94 -26.50
N PHE A 178 64.03 20.48 -27.56
CA PHE A 178 64.77 20.06 -28.75
C PHE A 178 65.43 21.28 -29.39
N SER A 179 66.74 21.19 -29.69
CA SER A 179 67.51 22.24 -30.37
C SER A 179 66.86 22.67 -31.70
N GLU A 180 66.30 21.70 -32.43
CA GLU A 180 65.74 21.84 -33.77
C GLU A 180 64.44 22.66 -33.80
N THR A 181 63.55 22.43 -32.82
CA THR A 181 62.22 23.05 -32.78
C THR A 181 62.10 24.12 -31.70
N GLN A 182 63.10 24.24 -30.81
CA GLN A 182 63.05 25.06 -29.60
C GLN A 182 61.79 24.76 -28.75
N SER A 183 61.25 23.54 -28.87
CA SER A 183 59.98 23.10 -28.28
C SER A 183 60.17 21.80 -27.50
N TRP A 184 59.16 21.49 -26.67
CA TRP A 184 58.99 20.22 -25.99
C TRP A 184 58.67 19.05 -26.94
N THR A 185 58.33 19.38 -28.18
CA THR A 185 57.89 18.43 -29.18
C THR A 185 58.67 18.58 -30.47
N ARG A 186 58.82 17.46 -31.19
CA ARG A 186 59.33 17.46 -32.56
C ARG A 186 58.64 16.37 -33.39
N PRO A 187 58.53 16.54 -34.72
CA PRO A 187 58.13 15.43 -35.59
C PRO A 187 59.05 14.23 -35.35
N PHE A 188 58.47 13.04 -35.22
CA PHE A 188 59.25 11.82 -35.04
C PHE A 188 60.00 11.50 -36.33
N LYS A 189 61.32 11.31 -36.24
CA LYS A 189 62.17 10.87 -37.36
C LYS A 189 62.25 9.34 -37.33
N GLY A 190 61.60 8.69 -38.27
CA GLY A 190 61.29 7.26 -38.25
C GLY A 190 59.79 7.03 -38.12
N GLY A 191 59.33 5.79 -38.14
CA GLY A 191 57.94 5.53 -37.81
C GLY A 191 57.44 4.13 -38.15
N THR A 192 56.66 3.60 -37.22
CA THR A 192 55.87 2.41 -37.46
C THR A 192 54.75 2.75 -38.44
N VAL A 193 54.86 2.24 -39.66
CA VAL A 193 53.79 2.32 -40.66
C VAL A 193 52.67 1.38 -40.21
N VAL A 194 51.49 1.93 -39.94
CA VAL A 194 50.30 1.13 -39.64
C VAL A 194 49.47 1.02 -40.90
N ASP A 195 49.33 -0.21 -41.41
CA ASP A 195 48.57 -0.48 -42.63
C ASP A 195 47.10 -0.68 -42.25
N PHE A 196 46.35 0.42 -42.24
CA PHE A 196 44.95 0.42 -41.81
C PHE A 196 44.03 -0.38 -42.75
N ASN A 197 43.20 -1.25 -42.18
CA ASN A 197 42.17 -1.98 -42.91
C ASN A 197 40.99 -1.06 -43.22
N ASN A 198 40.50 -1.05 -44.47
CA ASN A 198 39.36 -0.23 -44.88
C ASN A 198 38.00 -0.83 -44.48
N VAL A 199 37.96 -2.08 -44.04
CA VAL A 199 36.75 -2.75 -43.55
C VAL A 199 37.05 -3.38 -42.19
N VAL A 200 36.20 -3.09 -41.21
CA VAL A 200 36.30 -3.65 -39.86
C VAL A 200 34.98 -4.33 -39.52
N PHE A 201 35.06 -5.62 -39.19
CA PHE A 201 33.92 -6.40 -38.72
C PHE A 201 33.82 -6.29 -37.20
N GLY A 202 32.59 -6.13 -36.71
CA GLY A 202 32.30 -6.02 -35.29
C GLY A 202 30.94 -6.57 -34.94
N VAL A 203 30.59 -6.41 -33.66
CA VAL A 203 29.28 -6.73 -33.12
C VAL A 203 28.85 -5.64 -32.16
N GLU A 204 27.55 -5.46 -32.03
CA GLU A 204 26.95 -4.56 -31.06
C GLU A 204 25.73 -5.19 -30.39
N ILE A 205 25.56 -4.86 -29.11
CA ILE A 205 24.39 -5.19 -28.30
C ILE A 205 23.71 -3.88 -27.94
N THR A 206 22.38 -3.86 -28.01
CA THR A 206 21.53 -2.70 -27.73
C THR A 206 20.57 -3.05 -26.62
N ALA A 207 20.26 -2.07 -25.77
CA ALA A 207 19.08 -2.12 -24.92
C ALA A 207 18.43 -0.74 -24.94
N GLY A 208 17.15 -0.66 -25.22
CA GLY A 208 16.45 0.62 -25.32
C GLY A 208 14.97 0.49 -25.09
N THR A 209 14.31 1.64 -25.01
CA THR A 209 12.85 1.72 -24.91
C THR A 209 12.33 2.75 -25.90
N MET A 210 11.01 2.75 -26.13
CA MET A 210 10.34 3.81 -26.88
C MET A 210 9.42 4.64 -25.99
N PHE A 211 9.35 5.94 -26.28
CA PHE A 211 8.43 6.88 -25.67
C PHE A 211 7.59 7.54 -26.77
N PRO A 212 6.31 7.17 -26.92
CA PRO A 212 5.42 7.81 -27.89
C PRO A 212 5.31 9.32 -27.66
N MET A 213 5.37 10.09 -28.75
CA MET A 213 5.27 11.56 -28.78
C MET A 213 4.19 11.98 -29.80
N GLY A 214 2.99 11.44 -29.62
CA GLY A 214 1.85 11.61 -30.52
C GLY A 214 1.66 10.41 -31.43
N ASP A 215 0.93 10.61 -32.53
CA ASP A 215 0.50 9.49 -33.35
C ASP A 215 1.68 8.83 -34.04
N ARG A 216 2.51 9.52 -34.83
CA ARG A 216 3.53 8.88 -35.68
C ARG A 216 4.98 9.07 -35.23
N ILE A 217 5.22 9.70 -34.09
CA ILE A 217 6.57 10.05 -33.62
C ILE A 217 6.81 9.42 -32.26
N ALA A 218 8.00 8.87 -32.05
CA ALA A 218 8.45 8.39 -30.76
C ALA A 218 9.93 8.71 -30.52
N ALA A 219 10.30 8.92 -29.26
CA ALA A 219 11.70 8.96 -28.84
C ALA A 219 12.22 7.57 -28.51
N TYR A 220 13.49 7.34 -28.81
CA TYR A 220 14.18 6.06 -28.67
C TYR A 220 15.48 6.23 -27.87
N PRO A 221 15.39 6.38 -26.53
CA PRO A 221 16.56 6.28 -25.69
C PRO A 221 17.07 4.83 -25.64
N SER A 222 18.38 4.67 -25.80
CA SER A 222 19.03 3.36 -25.77
C SER A 222 20.46 3.46 -25.26
N ILE A 223 20.97 2.35 -24.77
CA ILE A 223 22.38 2.11 -24.49
C ILE A 223 22.92 1.07 -25.47
N ARG A 224 24.19 1.19 -25.82
CA ARG A 224 24.85 0.29 -26.75
C ARG A 224 26.25 -0.07 -26.28
N ALA A 225 26.63 -1.33 -26.44
CA ALA A 225 28.00 -1.79 -26.31
C ALA A 225 28.44 -2.42 -27.62
N GLY A 226 29.66 -2.13 -28.07
CA GLY A 226 30.21 -2.64 -29.32
C GLY A 226 31.65 -3.14 -29.16
N ALA A 227 32.03 -4.09 -30.02
CA ALA A 227 33.40 -4.59 -30.09
C ALA A 227 33.80 -4.87 -31.55
N SER A 228 35.01 -4.46 -31.94
CA SER A 228 35.59 -4.91 -33.21
C SER A 228 36.12 -6.33 -33.07
N LEU A 229 35.74 -7.19 -34.00
CA LEU A 229 36.16 -8.59 -34.06
C LEU A 229 37.40 -8.75 -34.93
N THR A 230 37.56 -7.92 -35.97
CA THR A 230 38.79 -7.83 -36.76
C THR A 230 39.68 -6.68 -36.30
N SER A 231 40.96 -6.75 -36.66
CA SER A 231 41.90 -5.66 -36.40
C SER A 231 41.61 -4.45 -37.30
N HIS A 232 41.81 -3.24 -36.78
CA HIS A 232 41.77 -1.98 -37.54
C HIS A 232 42.97 -1.83 -38.49
N ALA A 233 44.01 -2.64 -38.34
CA ALA A 233 45.20 -2.67 -39.18
C ALA A 233 45.63 -4.10 -39.53
N SER A 234 46.27 -4.29 -40.68
CA SER A 234 46.69 -5.61 -41.18
C SER A 234 48.03 -6.07 -40.60
N ASN A 235 48.91 -5.12 -40.26
CA ASN A 235 50.27 -5.38 -39.82
C ASN A 235 50.48 -5.23 -38.30
N VAL A 236 49.48 -4.74 -37.57
CA VAL A 236 49.48 -4.63 -36.10
C VAL A 236 48.11 -5.04 -35.52
N SER A 237 48.11 -5.56 -34.30
CA SER A 237 46.87 -5.89 -33.59
C SER A 237 46.26 -4.64 -32.98
N TRP A 238 45.15 -4.17 -33.53
CA TRP A 238 44.40 -3.03 -33.02
C TRP A 238 42.91 -3.34 -32.99
N ARG A 239 42.30 -3.39 -31.81
CA ARG A 239 40.85 -3.56 -31.63
C ARG A 239 40.22 -2.41 -30.86
N THR A 240 38.90 -2.27 -30.96
CA THR A 240 38.14 -1.25 -30.24
C THR A 240 36.97 -1.86 -29.49
N PHE A 241 36.75 -1.41 -28.26
CA PHE A 241 35.53 -1.62 -27.51
C PHE A 241 34.83 -0.29 -27.32
N SER A 242 33.52 -0.23 -27.49
CA SER A 242 32.77 1.02 -27.37
C SER A 242 31.54 0.86 -26.48
N ALA A 243 31.18 1.96 -25.83
CA ALA A 243 29.94 2.12 -25.10
C ALA A 243 29.30 3.46 -25.51
N SER A 244 28.01 3.44 -25.78
CA SER A 244 27.25 4.61 -26.22
C SER A 244 25.95 4.73 -25.44
N VAL A 245 25.55 5.97 -25.17
CA VAL A 245 24.17 6.32 -24.79
C VAL A 245 23.59 7.06 -25.97
N SER A 246 22.43 6.63 -26.43
CA SER A 246 21.81 7.12 -27.66
C SER A 246 20.42 7.67 -27.37
N LEU A 247 20.08 8.79 -28.01
CA LEU A 247 18.72 9.31 -28.06
C LEU A 247 18.33 9.46 -29.53
N GLY A 248 17.23 8.82 -29.92
CA GLY A 248 16.71 8.90 -31.28
C GLY A 248 15.31 9.45 -31.35
N LEU A 249 14.96 9.95 -32.53
CA LEU A 249 13.58 10.22 -32.93
C LEU A 249 13.25 9.28 -34.08
N GLY A 250 12.17 8.52 -33.94
CA GLY A 250 11.68 7.63 -34.98
C GLY A 250 10.28 8.05 -35.42
N PHE A 251 10.09 8.02 -36.73
CA PHE A 251 8.82 8.18 -37.40
C PHE A 251 8.26 6.82 -37.80
N ASP A 252 6.98 6.66 -37.56
CA ASP A 252 6.25 5.47 -37.92
C ASP A 252 5.58 5.63 -39.29
N ALA A 253 6.03 4.80 -40.23
CA ALA A 253 5.63 4.86 -41.63
C ALA A 253 4.56 3.84 -42.01
N GLY A 254 4.00 3.13 -41.03
CA GLY A 254 2.89 2.22 -41.25
C GLY A 254 1.66 2.93 -41.84
N SER A 255 1.26 2.54 -43.05
CA SER A 255 -0.13 2.64 -43.48
C SER A 255 -0.99 1.81 -42.53
N ARG A 256 -2.17 2.30 -42.13
CA ARG A 256 -3.20 1.46 -41.52
C ARG A 256 -3.70 0.53 -42.63
N ASP A 257 -2.99 -0.57 -42.89
CA ASP A 257 -3.47 -1.59 -43.82
C ASP A 257 -4.62 -2.33 -43.14
N THR A 258 -5.82 -1.76 -43.25
CA THR A 258 -7.07 -2.47 -43.09
C THR A 258 -7.17 -3.48 -44.22
N ILE A 259 -6.97 -4.75 -43.90
CA ILE A 259 -7.43 -5.86 -44.74
C ILE A 259 -8.94 -5.65 -44.95
N PRO A 260 -9.47 -5.65 -46.20
CA PRO A 260 -10.86 -5.34 -46.44
C PRO A 260 -11.74 -6.45 -45.88
N PHE A 261 -12.39 -6.17 -44.75
CA PHE A 261 -13.48 -6.98 -44.24
C PHE A 261 -14.79 -6.48 -44.89
N ILE A 262 -15.57 -7.41 -45.43
CA ILE A 262 -16.90 -7.15 -45.97
C ILE A 262 -17.74 -6.47 -44.89
N ALA A 263 -18.37 -5.36 -45.26
CA ALA A 263 -19.08 -4.44 -44.38
C ALA A 263 -20.05 -5.16 -43.43
N ALA A 264 -19.68 -5.19 -42.14
CA ALA A 264 -20.64 -5.23 -41.06
C ALA A 264 -20.65 -3.84 -40.43
N GLU A 265 -21.85 -3.30 -40.30
CA GLU A 265 -22.21 -1.97 -39.82
C GLU A 265 -21.39 -1.55 -38.58
N VAL A 266 -20.73 -0.39 -38.65
CA VAL A 266 -19.84 0.11 -37.59
C VAL A 266 -20.67 0.59 -36.41
N VAL A 267 -20.70 -0.20 -35.34
CA VAL A 267 -21.06 0.28 -34.00
C VAL A 267 -19.81 0.97 -33.43
N PRO A 268 -19.90 2.25 -33.00
CA PRO A 268 -18.74 2.97 -32.46
C PRO A 268 -18.25 2.28 -31.18
N VAL A 269 -17.01 1.79 -31.17
CA VAL A 269 -16.41 1.23 -29.96
C VAL A 269 -15.95 2.39 -29.07
N ALA A 270 -16.72 2.64 -28.02
CA ALA A 270 -16.36 3.58 -26.96
C ALA A 270 -14.97 3.24 -26.38
N ARG A 271 -14.07 4.23 -26.30
CA ARG A 271 -12.82 4.09 -25.55
C ARG A 271 -13.17 3.74 -24.10
N LYS A 272 -12.66 2.62 -23.57
CA LYS A 272 -12.79 2.34 -22.13
C LYS A 272 -11.98 3.41 -21.40
N PRO A 273 -12.57 4.15 -20.45
CA PRO A 273 -11.86 5.19 -19.71
C PRO A 273 -10.63 4.65 -18.97
N TYR A 274 -9.70 5.52 -18.58
CA TYR A 274 -8.66 5.18 -17.60
C TYR A 274 -9.22 5.33 -16.18
N LEU A 275 -8.95 4.36 -15.30
CA LEU A 275 -9.33 4.40 -13.88
C LEU A 275 -8.25 3.69 -13.03
N ARG A 276 -7.64 4.43 -12.11
CA ARG A 276 -6.64 3.95 -11.15
C ARG A 276 -6.97 4.47 -9.75
N ALA A 277 -6.79 3.61 -8.73
CA ALA A 277 -6.91 4.00 -7.33
C ALA A 277 -5.67 3.58 -6.54
N THR A 278 -5.37 4.31 -5.47
CA THR A 278 -4.40 3.94 -4.43
C THR A 278 -4.98 4.29 -3.06
N ILE A 279 -4.50 3.60 -2.02
CA ILE A 279 -4.96 3.78 -0.65
C ILE A 279 -3.78 3.66 0.32
N ILE A 280 -3.66 4.62 1.24
CA ILE A 280 -2.63 4.65 2.28
C ILE A 280 -3.33 4.66 3.64
N ALA A 281 -2.84 3.82 4.57
CA ALA A 281 -3.28 3.81 5.96
C ALA A 281 -2.21 4.48 6.84
N ARG A 282 -2.65 5.36 7.75
CA ARG A 282 -1.83 6.05 8.74
C ARG A 282 -2.38 5.81 10.14
N GLY A 283 -1.52 5.46 11.09
CA GLY A 283 -1.90 5.41 12.50
C GLY A 283 -2.05 6.82 13.05
N VAL A 284 -3.07 7.06 13.88
CA VAL A 284 -3.32 8.35 14.55
C VAL A 284 -3.14 8.13 16.06
N ASP A 285 -2.14 8.78 16.67
CA ASP A 285 -1.88 8.66 18.11
C ASP A 285 -2.87 9.45 18.99
N GLU A 286 -2.74 9.35 20.32
CA GLU A 286 -3.60 10.06 21.30
C GLU A 286 -3.55 11.59 21.17
N ASN A 287 -2.46 12.14 20.62
CA ASN A 287 -2.28 13.58 20.39
C ASN A 287 -2.76 14.01 18.99
N GLY A 288 -3.24 13.07 18.17
CA GLY A 288 -3.66 13.31 16.79
C GLY A 288 -2.53 13.30 15.76
N ASN A 289 -1.30 12.93 16.12
CA ASN A 289 -0.21 12.83 15.16
C ASN A 289 -0.35 11.58 14.28
N GLU A 290 0.03 11.71 13.01
CA GLU A 290 -0.08 10.63 12.03
C GLU A 290 1.28 10.01 11.67
N TYR A 291 1.31 8.69 11.53
CA TYR A 291 2.50 7.95 11.08
C TYR A 291 2.14 6.82 10.11
N LEU A 292 3.09 6.45 9.24
CA LEU A 292 2.92 5.38 8.24
C LEU A 292 3.13 3.99 8.86
N ASP A 293 2.58 2.97 8.20
CA ASP A 293 2.72 1.55 8.56
C ASP A 293 2.30 1.24 10.01
N PRO A 294 1.05 1.57 10.41
CA PRO A 294 0.60 1.34 11.78
C PRO A 294 0.66 -0.14 12.16
N ILE A 295 1.09 -0.41 13.39
CA ILE A 295 0.94 -1.70 14.06
C ILE A 295 -0.16 -1.53 15.10
N ILE A 296 -1.17 -2.38 15.05
CA ILE A 296 -2.27 -2.34 16.01
C ILE A 296 -1.87 -3.20 17.22
N GLU A 297 -1.48 -2.54 18.30
CA GLU A 297 -1.24 -3.18 19.60
C GLU A 297 -2.56 -3.30 20.36
N ILE A 298 -2.91 -4.50 20.80
CA ILE A 298 -4.09 -4.76 21.62
C ILE A 298 -3.66 -4.99 23.07
N GLU A 299 -4.26 -4.21 23.98
CA GLU A 299 -4.13 -4.35 25.43
C GLU A 299 -5.49 -4.74 26.05
N GLU A 300 -5.52 -5.79 26.88
CA GLU A 300 -6.75 -6.21 27.59
C GLU A 300 -6.90 -5.44 28.91
N THR A 301 -8.00 -4.69 29.05
CA THR A 301 -8.36 -3.97 30.27
C THR A 301 -9.70 -4.42 30.86
N PRO A 302 -9.87 -4.42 32.20
CA PRO A 302 -11.18 -4.59 32.80
C PRO A 302 -12.17 -3.50 32.38
N TRP A 303 -13.38 -3.91 32.02
CA TRP A 303 -14.51 -3.03 31.70
C TRP A 303 -15.70 -3.39 32.59
N LEU A 304 -16.21 -2.41 33.31
CA LEU A 304 -17.37 -2.52 34.17
C LEU A 304 -18.55 -1.76 33.54
N GLU A 305 -19.67 -2.44 33.32
CA GLU A 305 -20.93 -1.82 32.90
C GLU A 305 -21.88 -1.81 34.09
N LEU A 306 -22.39 -0.64 34.49
CA LEU A 306 -23.37 -0.51 35.57
C LEU A 306 -24.76 -0.32 34.97
N VAL A 307 -25.53 -1.40 34.96
CA VAL A 307 -26.87 -1.48 34.35
C VAL A 307 -27.95 -1.27 35.42
N PRO A 308 -28.78 -0.23 35.31
CA PRO A 308 -29.87 0.01 36.25
C PRO A 308 -30.93 -1.08 36.12
N ILE A 309 -31.49 -1.50 37.25
CA ILE A 309 -32.63 -2.41 37.25
C ILE A 309 -33.90 -1.58 37.19
N LEU A 310 -34.77 -1.90 36.25
CA LEU A 310 -36.09 -1.30 36.20
C LEU A 310 -36.91 -1.82 37.39
N PRO A 311 -37.52 -0.94 38.22
CA PRO A 311 -38.39 -1.35 39.31
C PRO A 311 -39.75 -1.83 38.80
N TYR A 312 -39.83 -2.36 37.58
CA TYR A 312 -41.05 -2.72 36.89
C TYR A 312 -40.97 -4.13 36.33
N MET A 313 -42.10 -4.80 36.21
CA MET A 313 -42.23 -6.04 35.45
C MET A 313 -43.53 -6.01 34.67
N PHE A 314 -43.47 -6.26 33.36
CA PHE A 314 -44.58 -6.09 32.42
C PHE A 314 -45.34 -7.38 32.18
N PHE A 315 -46.64 -7.28 31.95
CA PHE A 315 -47.55 -8.39 31.74
C PHE A 315 -48.30 -8.28 30.41
N ASP A 316 -48.64 -9.44 29.86
CA ASP A 316 -49.46 -9.52 28.67
C ASP A 316 -50.91 -9.16 29.01
N SER A 317 -51.67 -8.73 27.99
CA SER A 317 -53.06 -8.30 28.16
C SER A 317 -53.90 -9.41 28.79
N ALA A 318 -54.68 -9.06 29.82
CA ALA A 318 -55.54 -9.98 30.55
C ALA A 318 -54.82 -11.20 31.19
N ALA A 319 -53.49 -11.16 31.33
CA ALA A 319 -52.69 -12.22 31.94
C ALA A 319 -52.07 -11.78 33.28
N SER A 320 -52.10 -12.69 34.27
CA SER A 320 -51.39 -12.58 35.55
C SER A 320 -50.22 -13.57 35.68
N THR A 321 -49.97 -14.39 34.66
CA THR A 321 -48.79 -15.25 34.61
C THR A 321 -47.54 -14.44 34.32
N ILE A 322 -46.42 -14.80 34.94
CA ILE A 322 -45.10 -14.27 34.56
C ILE A 322 -44.85 -14.68 33.11
N ALA A 323 -44.62 -13.70 32.24
CA ALA A 323 -44.36 -13.96 30.83
C ALA A 323 -43.03 -14.71 30.65
N SER A 324 -42.97 -15.60 29.66
CA SER A 324 -41.82 -16.47 29.39
C SER A 324 -40.52 -15.74 29.03
N ARG A 325 -40.59 -14.43 28.77
CA ARG A 325 -39.43 -13.57 28.58
C ARG A 325 -38.63 -13.34 29.86
N TYR A 326 -39.25 -13.48 31.03
CA TYR A 326 -38.57 -13.33 32.31
C TYR A 326 -37.90 -14.64 32.70
N GLU A 327 -36.62 -14.55 33.03
CA GLU A 327 -35.82 -15.68 33.47
C GLU A 327 -36.09 -15.94 34.94
N LEU A 328 -36.55 -17.14 35.26
CA LEU A 328 -36.84 -17.57 36.61
C LEU A 328 -35.90 -18.72 36.98
N VAL A 329 -35.44 -18.71 38.21
CA VAL A 329 -34.76 -19.85 38.79
C VAL A 329 -35.81 -20.90 39.16
N ASP A 330 -35.55 -22.15 38.79
CA ASP A 330 -36.54 -23.22 38.88
C ASP A 330 -36.80 -23.68 40.32
N ASP A 331 -35.78 -23.61 41.19
CA ASP A 331 -35.83 -24.17 42.54
C ASP A 331 -34.93 -23.42 43.56
N PRO A 332 -35.15 -23.61 44.88
CA PRO A 332 -34.37 -22.92 45.91
C PRO A 332 -32.87 -23.25 45.93
N GLU A 333 -32.44 -24.45 45.53
CA GLU A 333 -31.01 -24.80 45.49
C GLU A 333 -30.30 -24.03 44.36
N SER A 334 -30.93 -23.97 43.20
CA SER A 334 -30.48 -23.13 42.10
C SER A 334 -30.43 -21.64 42.50
N ALA A 335 -31.35 -21.18 43.36
CA ALA A 335 -31.35 -19.81 43.86
C ALA A 335 -30.17 -19.52 44.79
N LEU A 336 -29.68 -20.51 45.55
CA LEU A 336 -28.47 -20.39 46.37
C LEU A 336 -27.19 -20.25 45.53
N GLN A 337 -27.19 -20.79 44.30
CA GLN A 337 -26.07 -20.73 43.39
C GLN A 337 -26.07 -19.48 42.50
N PHE A 338 -27.24 -18.87 42.32
CA PHE A 338 -27.34 -17.61 41.59
C PHE A 338 -26.59 -16.51 42.33
N SER A 339 -25.78 -15.77 41.57
CA SER A 339 -25.15 -14.53 42.01
C SER A 339 -25.27 -13.47 40.94
N VAL A 340 -25.63 -12.27 41.33
CA VAL A 340 -25.70 -11.10 40.43
C VAL A 340 -24.33 -10.82 39.80
N ASP A 341 -23.24 -11.05 40.53
CA ASP A 341 -21.87 -10.88 40.03
C ASP A 341 -21.47 -11.93 38.98
N SER A 342 -22.22 -13.03 38.87
CA SER A 342 -22.00 -14.07 37.86
C SER A 342 -22.65 -13.75 36.51
N LEU A 343 -23.44 -12.68 36.42
CA LEU A 343 -24.06 -12.22 35.19
C LEU A 343 -22.98 -11.61 34.26
N LEU A 344 -22.34 -12.48 33.47
CA LEU A 344 -21.28 -12.13 32.53
C LEU A 344 -21.83 -12.02 31.10
N ASN A 345 -21.40 -10.99 30.38
CA ASN A 345 -21.68 -10.81 28.95
C ASN A 345 -23.18 -10.77 28.55
N ILE A 346 -24.09 -10.46 29.47
CA ILE A 346 -25.53 -10.29 29.17
C ILE A 346 -25.85 -8.83 28.80
N SER A 347 -26.92 -8.61 28.03
CA SER A 347 -27.35 -7.25 27.63
C SER A 347 -28.12 -6.53 28.76
N PRO A 348 -28.27 -5.19 28.70
CA PRO A 348 -29.12 -4.47 29.66
C PRO A 348 -30.57 -4.97 29.72
N LEU A 349 -31.07 -5.48 28.60
CA LEU A 349 -32.41 -6.01 28.53
C LEU A 349 -32.49 -7.42 29.15
N ASP A 350 -31.43 -8.23 29.01
CA ASP A 350 -31.27 -9.49 29.75
C ASP A 350 -31.21 -9.29 31.27
N VAL A 351 -30.55 -8.22 31.72
CA VAL A 351 -30.62 -7.82 33.13
C VAL A 351 -32.06 -7.54 33.55
N HIS A 352 -32.85 -6.87 32.70
CA HIS A 352 -34.26 -6.65 32.99
C HIS A 352 -35.07 -7.96 33.05
N TRP A 353 -34.82 -8.92 32.16
CA TRP A 353 -35.47 -10.22 32.23
C TRP A 353 -35.08 -11.04 33.47
N GLN A 354 -33.94 -10.74 34.08
CA GLN A 354 -33.47 -11.29 35.35
C GLN A 354 -33.97 -10.52 36.60
N THR A 355 -34.79 -9.47 36.46
CA THR A 355 -35.17 -8.54 37.55
C THR A 355 -35.62 -9.26 38.83
N LEU A 356 -36.47 -10.28 38.72
CA LEU A 356 -36.96 -11.02 39.89
C LEU A 356 -35.85 -11.81 40.61
N ASN A 357 -34.87 -12.33 39.87
CA ASN A 357 -33.74 -13.08 40.44
C ASN A 357 -32.79 -12.14 41.16
N VAL A 358 -32.51 -10.99 40.55
CA VAL A 358 -31.67 -9.97 41.18
C VAL A 358 -32.32 -9.42 42.45
N ILE A 359 -33.62 -9.11 42.42
CA ILE A 359 -34.36 -8.68 43.61
C ILE A 359 -34.36 -9.78 44.68
N GLY A 360 -34.57 -11.04 44.28
CA GLY A 360 -34.59 -12.19 45.19
C GLY A 360 -33.27 -12.39 45.92
N GLU A 361 -32.15 -12.35 45.19
CA GLU A 361 -30.81 -12.49 45.77
C GLU A 361 -30.52 -11.35 46.75
N ARG A 362 -30.75 -10.10 46.35
CA ARG A 362 -30.49 -8.94 47.21
C ARG A 362 -31.38 -8.89 48.44
N LEU A 363 -32.64 -9.30 48.36
CA LEU A 363 -33.53 -9.40 49.53
C LEU A 363 -33.07 -10.50 50.51
N ARG A 364 -32.40 -11.54 50.02
CA ARG A 364 -31.78 -12.57 50.85
C ARG A 364 -30.51 -12.03 51.54
N GLU A 365 -29.69 -11.28 50.83
CA GLU A 365 -28.48 -10.64 51.38
C GLU A 365 -28.79 -9.49 52.36
N HIS A 366 -29.95 -8.85 52.19
CA HIS A 366 -30.44 -7.78 53.04
C HIS A 366 -31.71 -8.20 53.79
N PRO A 367 -31.61 -9.03 54.86
CA PRO A 367 -32.77 -9.65 55.50
C PRO A 367 -33.72 -8.65 56.20
N SER A 368 -33.26 -7.43 56.49
CA SER A 368 -34.09 -6.38 57.08
C SER A 368 -34.93 -5.60 56.07
N ALA A 369 -34.59 -5.66 54.78
CA ALA A 369 -35.25 -4.88 53.73
C ALA A 369 -36.70 -5.32 53.55
N LYS A 370 -37.61 -4.36 53.41
CA LYS A 370 -39.03 -4.55 53.15
C LYS A 370 -39.41 -3.86 51.85
N GLY A 371 -40.44 -4.37 51.20
CA GLY A 371 -40.90 -3.84 49.93
C GLY A 371 -42.40 -3.88 49.74
N THR A 372 -42.85 -3.10 48.77
CA THR A 372 -44.22 -3.06 48.27
C THR A 372 -44.20 -3.45 46.79
N ILE A 373 -45.09 -4.37 46.40
CA ILE A 373 -45.34 -4.76 45.02
C ILE A 373 -46.71 -4.20 44.62
N THR A 374 -46.72 -3.21 43.76
CA THR A 374 -47.93 -2.50 43.34
C THR A 374 -48.39 -3.04 41.99
N GLY A 375 -49.60 -3.60 41.93
CA GLY A 375 -50.21 -4.05 40.68
C GLY A 375 -50.93 -2.92 39.93
N THR A 376 -50.65 -2.81 38.62
CA THR A 376 -51.23 -1.81 37.73
C THR A 376 -51.81 -2.48 36.47
N GLY A 377 -52.65 -1.74 35.73
CA GLY A 377 -53.28 -2.24 34.51
C GLY A 377 -53.59 -1.12 33.53
N SER A 378 -54.18 -1.49 32.41
CA SER A 378 -54.57 -0.58 31.33
C SER A 378 -56.08 -0.65 31.06
N THR A 379 -56.60 0.36 30.37
CA THR A 379 -58.03 0.48 30.04
C THR A 379 -58.52 -0.55 29.02
N ASP A 380 -57.63 -1.24 28.31
CA ASP A 380 -57.99 -2.29 27.34
C ASP A 380 -58.32 -3.66 27.96
N GLU A 381 -58.19 -3.80 29.28
CA GLU A 381 -58.51 -5.03 30.01
C GLU A 381 -60.00 -5.02 30.46
N SER A 382 -60.60 -6.16 30.82
CA SER A 382 -62.01 -6.23 31.26
C SER A 382 -62.25 -5.50 32.60
N PRO A 383 -63.12 -4.48 32.68
CA PRO A 383 -63.35 -3.70 33.91
C PRO A 383 -63.81 -4.51 35.13
N ARG A 384 -64.46 -5.67 34.90
CA ARG A 384 -64.88 -6.57 35.98
C ARG A 384 -63.70 -7.33 36.60
N ASP A 385 -62.65 -7.57 35.83
CA ASP A 385 -61.51 -8.38 36.22
C ASP A 385 -60.29 -7.52 36.61
N HIS A 386 -60.35 -6.20 36.39
CA HIS A 386 -59.24 -5.26 36.68
C HIS A 386 -58.69 -5.40 38.11
N PRO A 387 -59.50 -5.41 39.19
CA PRO A 387 -58.95 -5.40 40.54
C PRO A 387 -58.25 -6.71 40.90
N SER A 388 -58.84 -7.86 40.54
CA SER A 388 -58.26 -9.18 40.79
C SER A 388 -57.01 -9.40 39.95
N LEU A 389 -57.05 -9.09 38.66
CA LEU A 389 -55.93 -9.28 37.73
C LEU A 389 -54.66 -8.54 38.21
N ARG A 390 -54.79 -7.29 38.64
CA ARG A 390 -53.67 -6.48 39.17
C ARG A 390 -53.09 -7.06 40.45
N LEU A 391 -53.94 -7.54 41.36
CA LEU A 391 -53.51 -8.21 42.59
C LEU A 391 -52.82 -9.54 42.29
N ASP A 392 -53.35 -10.32 41.34
CA ASP A 392 -52.78 -11.61 40.95
C ASP A 392 -51.39 -11.45 40.34
N ARG A 393 -51.16 -10.39 39.55
CA ARG A 393 -49.84 -10.02 39.01
C ARG A 393 -48.82 -9.72 40.12
N ALA A 394 -49.22 -8.95 41.12
CA ALA A 394 -48.36 -8.67 42.27
C ALA A 394 -48.13 -9.93 43.14
N GLU A 395 -49.16 -10.77 43.30
CA GLU A 395 -49.08 -12.01 44.08
C GLU A 395 -48.19 -13.05 43.42
N ILE A 396 -48.18 -13.18 42.08
CA ILE A 396 -47.31 -14.17 41.43
C ILE A 396 -45.83 -13.83 41.63
N ALA A 397 -45.47 -12.55 41.57
CA ALA A 397 -44.11 -12.08 41.86
C ALA A 397 -43.74 -12.29 43.33
N ARG A 398 -44.63 -11.92 44.27
CA ARG A 398 -44.42 -12.19 45.70
C ARG A 398 -44.25 -13.68 45.99
N ARG A 399 -45.09 -14.52 45.37
CA ARG A 399 -45.05 -15.97 45.52
C ARG A 399 -43.73 -16.54 45.02
N TYR A 400 -43.23 -16.06 43.88
CA TYR A 400 -41.93 -16.45 43.35
C TYR A 400 -40.80 -16.13 44.34
N LEU A 401 -40.71 -14.87 44.80
CA LEU A 401 -39.71 -14.44 45.79
C LEU A 401 -39.82 -15.22 47.11
N ALA A 402 -41.02 -15.53 47.57
CA ALA A 402 -41.21 -16.29 48.80
C ALA A 402 -40.82 -17.78 48.66
N THR A 403 -41.19 -18.40 47.53
CA THR A 403 -41.06 -19.85 47.36
C THR A 403 -39.67 -20.25 46.88
N ILE A 404 -39.11 -19.51 45.93
CA ILE A 404 -37.81 -19.81 45.32
C ILE A 404 -36.67 -19.17 46.12
N TRP A 405 -36.84 -17.93 46.56
CA TRP A 405 -35.78 -17.17 47.24
C TRP A 405 -35.89 -17.19 48.77
N GLY A 406 -36.93 -17.84 49.32
CA GLY A 406 -37.12 -17.97 50.77
C GLY A 406 -37.44 -16.65 51.47
N ILE A 407 -37.92 -15.63 50.76
CA ILE A 407 -38.22 -14.32 51.34
C ILE A 407 -39.53 -14.38 52.12
N ASP A 408 -39.50 -14.01 53.40
CA ASP A 408 -40.72 -13.94 54.23
C ASP A 408 -41.75 -13.00 53.58
N ARG A 409 -42.96 -13.52 53.32
CA ARG A 409 -44.08 -12.77 52.75
C ARG A 409 -44.45 -11.53 53.57
N SER A 410 -44.20 -11.53 54.89
CA SER A 410 -44.43 -10.37 55.76
C SER A 410 -43.58 -9.16 55.39
N ARG A 411 -42.46 -9.36 54.70
CA ARG A 411 -41.56 -8.32 54.18
C ARG A 411 -42.07 -7.68 52.89
N LEU A 412 -43.01 -8.32 52.19
CA LEU A 412 -43.49 -7.93 50.86
C LEU A 412 -45.00 -7.67 50.89
N SER A 413 -45.39 -6.39 51.00
CA SER A 413 -46.78 -5.97 50.89
C SER A 413 -47.23 -5.90 49.43
N ILE A 414 -48.52 -6.09 49.18
CA ILE A 414 -49.12 -5.95 47.85
C ILE A 414 -50.13 -4.81 47.87
N VAL A 415 -50.08 -3.95 46.87
CA VAL A 415 -51.01 -2.82 46.70
C VAL A 415 -51.66 -2.88 45.31
N ASN A 416 -52.92 -2.47 45.24
CA ASN A 416 -53.64 -2.30 43.97
C ASN A 416 -53.83 -0.81 43.71
N ALA A 417 -53.04 -0.24 42.78
CA ALA A 417 -53.06 1.21 42.52
C ALA A 417 -54.02 1.62 41.40
N GLY A 418 -54.61 0.65 40.68
CA GLY A 418 -55.48 0.96 39.55
C GLY A 418 -54.69 1.19 38.26
N THR A 419 -53.91 2.27 38.26
CA THR A 419 -52.99 2.71 37.21
C THR A 419 -51.57 2.81 37.78
N PRO A 420 -50.54 2.88 36.92
CA PRO A 420 -49.18 3.14 37.39
C PRO A 420 -49.00 4.52 38.02
N ASN A 421 -47.93 4.67 38.81
CA ASN A 421 -47.57 5.95 39.44
C ASN A 421 -47.35 7.06 38.39
N VAL A 422 -46.78 6.68 37.24
CA VAL A 422 -46.68 7.53 36.06
C VAL A 422 -47.22 6.73 34.86
N PRO A 423 -48.48 6.97 34.45
CA PRO A 423 -49.10 6.21 33.36
C PRO A 423 -48.62 6.71 31.99
N SER A 424 -48.44 5.77 31.07
CA SER A 424 -48.29 6.04 29.64
C SER A 424 -49.65 6.25 28.95
N ALA A 425 -49.63 6.72 27.70
CA ALA A 425 -50.84 7.02 26.97
C ALA A 425 -51.66 5.77 26.60
N GLU A 426 -52.94 5.80 26.96
CA GLU A 426 -53.89 4.70 26.74
C GLU A 426 -54.39 4.60 25.29
N ASP A 427 -54.16 5.60 24.45
CA ASP A 427 -54.55 5.60 23.03
C ASP A 427 -53.60 4.75 22.16
N SER A 428 -52.35 4.57 22.58
CA SER A 428 -51.34 3.74 21.90
C SER A 428 -51.30 2.30 22.41
N ALA A 429 -50.98 1.33 21.55
CA ALA A 429 -50.85 -0.07 21.97
C ALA A 429 -49.65 -0.26 22.92
N GLU A 430 -48.58 0.49 22.66
CA GLU A 430 -47.34 0.50 23.42
C GLU A 430 -47.55 1.07 24.82
N GLY A 431 -48.26 2.19 24.95
CA GLY A 431 -48.56 2.80 26.25
C GLY A 431 -49.48 1.94 27.09
N ARG A 432 -50.47 1.26 26.47
CA ARG A 432 -51.28 0.25 27.16
C ARG A 432 -50.45 -0.93 27.65
N ALA A 433 -49.50 -1.41 26.85
CA ALA A 433 -48.57 -2.46 27.27
C ALA A 433 -47.65 -2.03 28.42
N GLU A 434 -47.16 -0.80 28.39
CA GLU A 434 -46.32 -0.22 29.45
C GLU A 434 -47.09 -0.08 30.77
N ASN A 435 -48.38 0.28 30.72
CA ASN A 435 -49.25 0.41 31.90
C ASN A 435 -49.59 -0.94 32.56
N ARG A 436 -49.52 -2.05 31.83
CA ARG A 436 -49.72 -3.40 32.36
C ARG A 436 -48.44 -3.91 33.03
N ARG A 437 -48.18 -3.42 34.24
CA ARG A 437 -46.98 -3.78 35.00
C ARG A 437 -47.29 -4.03 36.47
N ILE A 438 -46.27 -4.51 37.17
CA ILE A 438 -46.13 -4.32 38.61
C ILE A 438 -44.97 -3.37 38.85
N GLU A 439 -45.05 -2.59 39.93
CA GLU A 439 -43.99 -1.69 40.38
C GLU A 439 -43.45 -2.16 41.73
N PHE A 440 -42.12 -2.20 41.86
CA PHE A 440 -41.42 -2.57 43.07
C PHE A 440 -40.90 -1.32 43.78
N ALA A 441 -41.16 -1.21 45.07
CA ALA A 441 -40.57 -0.20 45.94
C ALA A 441 -39.99 -0.88 47.17
N PHE A 442 -38.78 -0.47 47.58
CA PHE A 442 -38.10 -1.02 48.77
C PHE A 442 -37.65 0.10 49.69
N ASP A 443 -37.59 -0.17 50.99
CA ASP A 443 -37.05 0.76 52.00
C ASP A 443 -35.51 0.79 52.03
N ASP A 444 -34.87 -0.19 51.39
CA ASP A 444 -33.43 -0.28 51.19
C ASP A 444 -33.09 -0.10 49.72
N SER A 445 -32.35 0.96 49.38
CA SER A 445 -32.00 1.29 48.00
C SER A 445 -31.10 0.23 47.34
N ARG A 446 -30.35 -0.56 48.14
CA ARG A 446 -29.44 -1.60 47.63
C ARG A 446 -30.15 -2.67 46.83
N ILE A 447 -31.43 -2.92 47.12
CA ILE A 447 -32.24 -3.91 46.38
C ILE A 447 -32.36 -3.55 44.89
N LEU A 448 -32.45 -2.25 44.58
CA LEU A 448 -32.63 -1.74 43.22
C LEU A 448 -31.37 -1.07 42.65
N GLU A 449 -30.22 -1.23 43.29
CA GLU A 449 -28.96 -0.69 42.79
C GLU A 449 -28.61 -1.25 41.41
N PRO A 450 -27.83 -0.54 40.57
CA PRO A 450 -27.39 -1.07 39.29
C PRO A 450 -26.62 -2.39 39.44
N VAL A 451 -26.83 -3.32 38.50
CA VAL A 451 -26.02 -4.53 38.35
C VAL A 451 -24.70 -4.18 37.71
N THR A 452 -23.59 -4.66 38.29
CA THR A 452 -22.26 -4.47 37.69
C THR A 452 -21.91 -5.67 36.82
N ILE A 453 -21.94 -5.50 35.50
CA ILE A 453 -21.49 -6.50 34.55
C ILE A 453 -19.99 -6.32 34.32
N ARG A 454 -19.22 -7.38 34.56
CA ARG A 454 -17.77 -7.38 34.34
C ARG A 454 -17.45 -7.97 32.98
N ARG A 455 -16.70 -7.23 32.17
CA ARG A 455 -16.22 -7.61 30.85
C ARG A 455 -14.73 -7.34 30.72
N MET A 456 -14.08 -7.97 29.75
CA MET A 456 -12.74 -7.60 29.31
C MET A 456 -12.88 -6.77 28.04
N ALA A 457 -12.39 -5.54 28.05
CA ALA A 457 -12.25 -4.72 26.86
C ALA A 457 -10.86 -4.95 26.24
N SER A 458 -10.81 -4.92 24.92
CA SER A 458 -9.56 -4.80 24.18
C SER A 458 -9.41 -3.34 23.77
N ILE A 459 -8.37 -2.66 24.25
CA ILE A 459 -8.00 -1.32 23.83
C ILE A 459 -6.92 -1.46 22.75
N ALA A 460 -7.16 -0.83 21.60
CA ALA A 460 -6.19 -0.77 20.51
C ALA A 460 -5.34 0.51 20.58
N SER A 461 -4.04 0.38 20.30
CA SER A 461 -3.12 1.49 20.04
C SER A 461 -2.48 1.29 18.67
N PRO A 462 -2.51 2.28 17.75
CA PRO A 462 -3.08 3.62 17.88
C PRO A 462 -4.60 3.60 18.11
N PRO A 463 -5.21 4.66 18.68
CA PRO A 463 -6.66 4.74 18.89
C PRO A 463 -7.47 4.84 17.59
N ALA A 464 -6.85 5.25 16.48
CA ALA A 464 -7.51 5.33 15.19
C ALA A 464 -6.55 5.09 14.02
N VAL A 465 -7.12 4.74 12.87
CA VAL A 465 -6.41 4.64 11.58
C VAL A 465 -7.08 5.56 10.59
N ARG A 466 -6.29 6.42 9.93
CA ARG A 466 -6.74 7.28 8.84
C ARG A 466 -6.39 6.65 7.49
N PHE A 467 -7.40 6.55 6.64
CA PHE A 467 -7.28 6.09 5.26
C PHE A 467 -7.33 7.28 4.31
N THR A 468 -6.30 7.42 3.48
CA THR A 468 -6.20 8.43 2.42
C THR A 468 -6.21 7.73 1.08
N LYS A 469 -7.22 8.06 0.28
CA LYS A 469 -7.42 7.52 -1.07
C LYS A 469 -6.95 8.55 -2.11
N GLU A 470 -6.37 8.05 -3.19
CA GLU A 470 -6.05 8.85 -4.37
C GLU A 470 -6.55 8.10 -5.61
N ILE A 471 -7.46 8.73 -6.35
CA ILE A 471 -8.16 8.13 -7.49
C ILE A 471 -7.91 9.03 -8.71
N VAL A 472 -7.43 8.44 -9.80
CA VAL A 472 -7.19 9.10 -11.08
C VAL A 472 -8.08 8.44 -12.11
N SER A 473 -8.97 9.21 -12.75
CA SER A 473 -9.95 8.71 -13.70
C SER A 473 -10.20 9.68 -14.85
N ASP A 474 -10.41 9.15 -16.05
CA ASP A 474 -10.85 9.92 -17.23
C ASP A 474 -12.35 10.20 -17.23
N SER A 475 -13.11 9.47 -16.41
CA SER A 475 -14.56 9.62 -16.23
C SER A 475 -14.90 9.94 -14.79
N ALA A 476 -16.06 10.59 -14.57
CA ALA A 476 -16.53 10.84 -13.22
C ALA A 476 -16.65 9.53 -12.43
N ILE A 477 -16.29 9.56 -11.16
CA ILE A 477 -16.47 8.41 -10.28
C ILE A 477 -17.97 8.28 -9.99
N ALA A 478 -18.50 7.06 -10.05
CA ALA A 478 -19.87 6.79 -9.63
C ALA A 478 -19.88 6.58 -8.11
N GLU A 479 -19.06 5.64 -7.65
CA GLU A 479 -18.99 5.23 -6.25
C GLU A 479 -17.62 4.63 -5.91
N TRP A 480 -17.32 4.59 -4.63
CA TRP A 480 -16.19 3.86 -4.08
C TRP A 480 -16.59 3.22 -2.75
N SER A 481 -15.93 2.12 -2.41
CA SER A 481 -16.08 1.46 -1.12
C SER A 481 -14.71 1.05 -0.57
N LEU A 482 -14.48 1.26 0.71
CA LEU A 482 -13.29 0.81 1.42
C LEU A 482 -13.73 -0.18 2.49
N ALA A 483 -13.40 -1.45 2.29
CA ALA A 483 -13.66 -2.52 3.24
C ALA A 483 -12.40 -2.81 4.08
N VAL A 484 -12.58 -2.99 5.38
CA VAL A 484 -11.54 -3.41 6.32
C VAL A 484 -11.95 -4.75 6.92
N VAL A 485 -11.08 -5.75 6.81
CA VAL A 485 -11.38 -7.17 7.10
C VAL A 485 -10.27 -7.77 7.95
N GLN A 486 -10.65 -8.56 8.94
CA GLN A 486 -9.73 -9.37 9.75
C GLN A 486 -10.16 -10.83 9.70
N GLY A 487 -9.26 -11.73 9.30
CA GLY A 487 -9.62 -13.12 9.03
C GLY A 487 -10.73 -13.24 7.99
N GLN A 488 -11.91 -13.68 8.43
CA GLN A 488 -13.16 -13.78 7.63
C GLN A 488 -14.21 -12.71 8.00
N LYS A 489 -13.96 -11.89 9.02
CA LYS A 489 -14.92 -10.89 9.52
C LYS A 489 -14.64 -9.53 8.89
N GLU A 490 -15.66 -8.95 8.26
CA GLU A 490 -15.64 -7.53 7.89
C GLU A 490 -15.80 -6.68 9.16
N LEU A 491 -14.81 -5.84 9.42
CA LEU A 491 -14.78 -4.97 10.59
C LEU A 491 -15.46 -3.64 10.32
N LEU A 492 -15.26 -3.10 9.12
CA LEU A 492 -15.77 -1.79 8.74
C LEU A 492 -15.86 -1.66 7.23
N ARG A 493 -16.84 -0.87 6.78
CA ARG A 493 -16.97 -0.41 5.41
C ARG A 493 -17.25 1.08 5.37
N PHE A 494 -16.46 1.80 4.59
CA PHE A 494 -16.79 3.16 4.17
C PHE A 494 -17.28 3.12 2.73
N GLU A 495 -18.27 3.94 2.43
CA GLU A 495 -18.78 4.11 1.07
C GLU A 495 -18.91 5.60 0.77
N GLY A 496 -18.86 5.93 -0.51
CA GLY A 496 -19.11 7.29 -0.95
C GLY A 496 -19.34 7.37 -2.45
N SER A 497 -19.99 8.46 -2.87
CA SER A 497 -20.16 8.84 -4.26
C SER A 497 -18.88 9.45 -4.84
N GLY A 498 -18.86 9.69 -6.15
CA GLY A 498 -17.75 10.36 -6.82
C GLY A 498 -17.80 11.88 -6.86
N ASP A 499 -18.60 12.54 -6.00
CA ASP A 499 -18.53 13.99 -5.81
C ASP A 499 -17.18 14.39 -5.19
N GLU A 500 -16.76 15.63 -5.46
CA GLU A 500 -15.42 16.11 -5.10
C GLU A 500 -15.18 16.13 -3.58
N GLU A 501 -16.22 16.37 -2.78
CA GLU A 501 -16.12 16.39 -1.32
C GLU A 501 -15.88 14.97 -0.79
N SER A 502 -16.69 14.01 -1.21
CA SER A 502 -16.54 12.59 -0.90
C SER A 502 -15.16 12.04 -1.29
N LEU A 503 -14.65 12.40 -2.47
CA LEU A 503 -13.34 11.96 -2.97
C LEU A 503 -12.18 12.53 -2.15
N LYS A 504 -12.26 13.80 -1.71
CA LYS A 504 -11.23 14.47 -0.90
C LYS A 504 -11.27 14.11 0.59
N GLN A 505 -12.41 13.65 1.10
CA GLN A 505 -12.52 13.26 2.51
C GLN A 505 -11.70 12.01 2.83
N ASN A 506 -10.70 12.17 3.70
CA ASN A 506 -10.03 11.04 4.34
C ASN A 506 -10.98 10.37 5.33
N LYS A 507 -10.97 9.04 5.39
CA LYS A 507 -11.83 8.29 6.31
C LYS A 507 -11.05 7.90 7.56
N LEU A 508 -11.62 8.19 8.71
CA LEU A 508 -11.04 7.86 10.01
C LEU A 508 -11.80 6.68 10.58
N TRP A 509 -11.09 5.59 10.86
CA TRP A 509 -11.62 4.47 11.60
C TRP A 509 -11.19 4.58 13.06
N SER A 510 -12.17 4.78 13.94
CA SER A 510 -11.96 4.66 15.39
C SER A 510 -11.76 3.19 15.75
N LEU A 511 -10.63 2.88 16.38
CA LEU A 511 -10.37 1.54 16.91
C LEU A 511 -10.95 1.36 18.31
N ALA A 512 -11.62 2.38 18.87
CA ALA A 512 -12.41 2.22 20.10
C ALA A 512 -13.58 1.23 19.92
N ASP A 513 -14.08 1.10 18.67
CA ASP A 513 -15.15 0.18 18.30
C ASP A 513 -14.66 -1.25 18.04
N LEU A 514 -13.33 -1.48 18.03
CA LEU A 514 -12.73 -2.83 18.12
C LEU A 514 -12.89 -3.39 19.54
N ARG A 515 -14.11 -3.33 20.04
CA ARG A 515 -14.61 -4.27 21.02
C ARG A 515 -14.74 -5.57 20.23
N ILE A 516 -13.85 -6.54 20.43
CA ILE A 516 -14.08 -8.00 20.29
C ILE A 516 -12.90 -8.76 19.62
N ASN A 517 -12.40 -9.70 20.43
CA ASN A 517 -11.68 -10.96 20.15
C ASN A 517 -10.15 -10.92 19.99
N ARG A 518 -9.53 -11.99 20.51
CA ARG A 518 -8.09 -12.31 20.44
C ARG A 518 -7.64 -12.70 19.03
N ASP A 519 -8.25 -12.11 18.00
CA ASP A 519 -7.83 -12.35 16.63
C ASP A 519 -6.57 -11.53 16.39
N LEU A 520 -5.44 -12.23 16.38
CA LEU A 520 -4.13 -11.66 16.07
C LEU A 520 -3.78 -11.80 14.59
N THR A 521 -4.74 -12.20 13.75
CA THR A 521 -4.53 -12.20 12.30
C THR A 521 -4.39 -10.77 11.78
N GLU A 522 -3.64 -10.64 10.70
CA GLU A 522 -3.40 -9.37 10.04
C GLU A 522 -4.72 -8.78 9.52
N ILE A 523 -4.91 -7.48 9.73
CA ILE A 523 -6.06 -6.76 9.20
C ILE A 523 -5.70 -6.28 7.79
N ARG A 524 -6.59 -6.55 6.84
CA ARG A 524 -6.46 -6.18 5.43
C ARG A 524 -7.52 -5.14 5.10
N TYR A 525 -7.17 -4.20 4.22
CA TYR A 525 -8.11 -3.21 3.72
C TYR A 525 -8.04 -3.14 2.20
N ARG A 526 -9.20 -2.92 1.59
CA ARG A 526 -9.38 -2.88 0.14
C ARG A 526 -10.29 -1.74 -0.25
N LEU A 527 -9.80 -0.86 -1.11
CA LEU A 527 -10.55 0.19 -1.78
C LEU A 527 -11.00 -0.33 -3.14
N ASP A 528 -12.30 -0.45 -3.37
CA ASP A 528 -12.90 -0.70 -4.67
C ASP A 528 -13.54 0.60 -5.19
N VAL A 529 -13.32 0.93 -6.46
CA VAL A 529 -13.82 2.16 -7.10
C VAL A 529 -14.52 1.79 -8.40
N ARG A 530 -15.66 2.42 -8.67
CA ARG A 530 -16.41 2.29 -9.93
C ARG A 530 -16.68 3.67 -10.52
N ASP A 531 -16.41 3.83 -11.81
CA ASP A 531 -16.75 5.04 -12.55
C ASP A 531 -18.18 5.01 -13.13
N VAL A 532 -18.65 6.13 -13.68
CA VAL A 532 -19.98 6.23 -14.32
C VAL A 532 -20.13 5.41 -15.60
N THR A 533 -19.02 4.90 -16.16
CA THR A 533 -19.05 4.01 -17.32
C THR A 533 -19.13 2.53 -16.93
N GLY A 534 -19.12 2.24 -15.63
CA GLY A 534 -19.13 0.89 -15.06
C GLY A 534 -17.75 0.24 -14.99
N GLN A 535 -16.68 0.96 -15.30
CA GLN A 535 -15.31 0.47 -15.10
C GLN A 535 -15.00 0.43 -13.60
N THR A 536 -14.29 -0.61 -13.17
CA THR A 536 -13.90 -0.81 -11.77
C THR A 536 -12.39 -0.96 -11.62
N THR A 537 -11.87 -0.54 -10.47
CA THR A 537 -10.48 -0.76 -10.06
C THR A 537 -10.42 -0.99 -8.56
N ALA A 538 -9.31 -1.56 -8.07
CA ALA A 538 -9.13 -1.79 -6.65
C ALA A 538 -7.68 -1.52 -6.19
N ALA A 539 -7.52 -1.19 -4.92
CA ALA A 539 -6.23 -1.05 -4.25
C ALA A 539 -6.29 -1.65 -2.84
N ASP A 540 -5.26 -2.38 -2.44
CA ASP A 540 -5.22 -3.14 -1.20
C ASP A 540 -4.04 -2.73 -0.31
N GLY A 541 -4.17 -2.98 1.00
CA GLY A 541 -3.07 -2.90 1.96
C GLY A 541 -3.37 -3.69 3.22
N ARG A 542 -2.45 -3.66 4.19
CA ARG A 542 -2.55 -4.46 5.42
C ARG A 542 -1.75 -3.88 6.58
N PHE A 543 -2.16 -4.21 7.81
CA PHE A 543 -1.41 -3.89 9.04
C PHE A 543 -1.44 -5.07 10.02
N ARG A 544 -0.32 -5.22 10.74
CA ARG A 544 -0.14 -6.28 11.73
C ARG A 544 -0.90 -5.96 13.01
N VAL A 545 -1.40 -7.00 13.66
CA VAL A 545 -2.02 -6.93 14.98
C VAL A 545 -1.15 -7.72 15.95
N ILE A 546 -0.79 -7.11 17.08
CA ILE A 546 0.01 -7.76 18.12
C ILE A 546 -0.66 -7.60 19.47
N GLN A 547 -0.53 -8.61 20.33
CA GLN A 547 -0.94 -8.50 21.72
C GLN A 547 0.21 -7.92 22.54
N ARG A 548 -0.06 -6.87 23.31
CA ARG A 548 0.94 -6.35 24.26
C ARG A 548 0.96 -7.26 25.49
N PRO A 549 2.12 -7.82 25.90
CA PRO A 549 2.19 -8.64 27.09
C PRO A 549 1.90 -7.82 28.35
N ARG A 550 1.03 -8.32 29.24
CA ARG A 550 0.84 -7.74 30.59
C ARG A 550 2.19 -7.71 31.30
N ARG A 551 2.71 -6.51 31.59
CA ARG A 551 3.88 -6.39 32.46
C ARG A 551 3.50 -6.89 33.85
N THR A 552 4.18 -7.95 34.30
CA THR A 552 3.99 -8.52 35.63
C THR A 552 4.40 -7.49 36.69
N ALA A 553 3.61 -7.43 37.76
CA ALA A 553 3.80 -6.55 38.91
C ALA A 553 5.26 -6.55 39.40
N GLY A 554 5.99 -5.49 39.07
CA GLY A 554 7.42 -5.35 39.32
C GLY A 554 7.98 -4.08 38.67
N ASP A 555 7.42 -3.69 37.53
CA ASP A 555 7.62 -2.36 36.95
C ASP A 555 6.55 -1.40 37.52
N SER A 556 7.01 -0.49 38.36
CA SER A 556 6.26 0.52 39.11
C SER A 556 5.22 1.31 38.29
N LEU A 557 4.03 1.48 38.89
CA LEU A 557 3.14 2.65 38.77
C LEU A 557 2.48 2.93 37.39
N ARG A 558 1.88 1.94 36.73
CA ARG A 558 0.77 2.22 35.80
C ARG A 558 -0.48 1.46 36.24
N MET A 559 -1.49 2.19 36.73
CA MET A 559 -2.85 1.66 36.87
C MET A 559 -3.29 1.13 35.51
N VAL A 560 -3.76 -0.12 35.45
CA VAL A 560 -4.47 -0.63 34.27
C VAL A 560 -5.76 0.18 34.19
N PRO A 561 -5.98 0.99 33.13
CA PRO A 561 -7.10 1.91 33.06
C PRO A 561 -8.41 1.10 32.98
N THR A 562 -9.19 1.07 34.06
CA THR A 562 -10.49 0.38 34.07
C THR A 562 -11.53 1.25 33.36
N LEU A 563 -12.16 0.72 32.32
CA LEU A 563 -13.27 1.40 31.65
C LEU A 563 -14.54 1.19 32.47
N VAL A 564 -15.27 2.25 32.78
CA VAL A 564 -16.55 2.18 33.50
C VAL A 564 -17.63 2.85 32.66
N GLU A 565 -18.66 2.10 32.29
CA GLU A 565 -19.81 2.59 31.52
C GLU A 565 -21.06 2.58 32.41
N HIS A 566 -21.79 3.69 32.43
CA HIS A 566 -23.00 3.83 33.23
C HIS A 566 -24.22 3.93 32.31
N PHE A 567 -25.18 3.03 32.48
CA PHE A 567 -26.46 3.13 31.83
C PHE A 567 -27.43 3.96 32.69
N LEU A 568 -28.13 4.88 32.04
CA LEU A 568 -29.19 5.66 32.66
C LEU A 568 -30.50 5.30 31.96
N VAL A 569 -31.52 4.90 32.72
CA VAL A 569 -32.87 4.77 32.20
C VAL A 569 -33.39 6.18 31.93
N GLY A 570 -34.08 6.34 30.79
CA GLY A 570 -34.57 7.64 30.32
C GLY A 570 -35.66 8.26 31.21
N PHE A 571 -36.25 9.33 30.70
CA PHE A 571 -37.29 10.10 31.38
C PHE A 571 -38.62 9.37 31.46
N ASN A 572 -39.53 9.89 32.30
CA ASN A 572 -40.93 9.49 32.29
C ASN A 572 -41.58 9.72 30.91
N TYR A 573 -42.69 9.01 30.66
CA TYR A 573 -43.49 9.19 29.45
C TYR A 573 -43.79 10.68 29.17
N ASN A 574 -43.46 11.14 27.96
CA ASN A 574 -43.63 12.52 27.50
C ASN A 574 -43.05 13.60 28.44
N SER A 575 -41.95 13.29 29.13
CA SER A 575 -41.22 14.22 29.99
C SER A 575 -39.75 14.29 29.60
N ALA A 576 -39.13 15.44 29.83
CA ALA A 576 -37.69 15.65 29.73
C ALA A 576 -37.05 15.93 31.11
N GLU A 577 -37.81 15.72 32.21
CA GLU A 577 -37.36 16.03 33.56
C GLU A 577 -36.58 14.89 34.20
N LEU A 578 -35.36 15.18 34.68
CA LEU A 578 -34.55 14.22 35.43
C LEU A 578 -35.19 13.90 36.78
N LEU A 579 -35.48 12.60 36.99
CA LEU A 579 -35.94 12.06 38.26
C LEU A 579 -34.87 12.20 39.35
N PRO A 580 -35.25 12.22 40.65
CA PRO A 580 -34.29 12.23 41.75
C PRO A 580 -33.25 11.12 41.67
N ALA A 581 -33.65 9.91 41.26
CA ALA A 581 -32.74 8.79 41.04
C ALA A 581 -31.71 9.07 39.92
N HIS A 582 -32.11 9.77 38.84
CA HIS A 582 -31.19 10.16 37.77
C HIS A 582 -30.16 11.16 38.28
N ARG A 583 -30.59 12.16 39.06
CA ARG A 583 -29.69 13.17 39.65
C ARG A 583 -28.69 12.54 40.61
N GLN A 584 -29.17 11.70 41.53
CA GLN A 584 -28.31 10.96 42.45
C GLN A 584 -27.26 10.15 41.68
N ARG A 585 -27.67 9.46 40.61
CA ARG A 585 -26.76 8.66 39.81
C ARG A 585 -25.73 9.51 39.06
N ILE A 586 -26.14 10.65 38.51
CA ILE A 586 -25.23 11.61 37.88
C ILE A 586 -24.22 12.14 38.90
N ASP A 587 -24.64 12.44 40.13
CA ASP A 587 -23.74 12.90 41.20
C ASP A 587 -22.74 11.81 41.65
N GLU A 588 -23.16 10.55 41.66
CA GLU A 588 -22.27 9.40 41.89
C GLU A 588 -21.22 9.27 40.77
N ILE A 589 -21.66 9.36 39.51
CA ILE A 589 -20.77 9.31 38.34
C ILE A 589 -19.75 10.46 38.40
N ALA A 590 -20.20 11.68 38.70
CA ALA A 590 -19.35 12.85 38.80
C ALA A 590 -18.25 12.69 39.87
N ARG A 591 -18.55 12.03 41.00
CA ARG A 591 -17.59 11.73 42.07
C ARG A 591 -16.54 10.68 41.69
N THR A 592 -16.80 9.85 40.68
CA THR A 592 -15.84 8.86 40.17
C THR A 592 -14.94 9.39 39.05
N ILE A 593 -15.32 10.51 38.42
CA ILE A 593 -14.56 11.14 37.32
C ILE A 593 -13.62 12.25 37.83
N LEU A 594 -14.02 12.95 38.90
CA LEU A 594 -13.25 13.98 39.60
C LEU A 594 -12.32 13.35 40.65
#